data_AF-A0A973KSB1-F1
#
_entry.id   AF-A0A973KSB1-F1
#
_cell.length_a   1.000
_cell.length_b   1.000
_cell.length_c   1.000
_cell.angle_alpha   90.00
_cell.angle_beta   90.00
_cell.angle_gamma   90.00
#
_symmetry.space_group_name_H-M   'P 1'
#
loop_
_entity.id
_entity.type
_entity.pdbx_description
1 polymer ?
#
loop_
_entity_poly.entity_id
_entity_poly.type
_entity_poly.pdbx_seq_one_letter_code
_entity_poly.pdbx_strand_id
1 'polypeptide(L)'
;MTPRKYPSPRSHRRRPRRFAGLLLAALLTGGLATPAAEADEKPFGDLPPQEPGVTLRVFDIQSPLSKLCDLKPAQTPNVDKLIPNVDWSSTEGFGFTDNFVSQIIGNINVPTDGTYTFRLISDDGS
;
A
#
# COMPACT_ATOMS: atom_id res chain seq x y z
N MET A 1 -67.35 46.84 5.65
CA MET A 1 -68.04 46.27 4.47
C MET A 1 -67.64 44.80 4.38
N THR A 2 -68.28 43.91 5.13
CA THR A 2 -69.45 43.08 4.77
C THR A 2 -69.24 42.09 3.61
N PRO A 3 -69.80 40.87 3.72
CA PRO A 3 -69.22 39.63 3.20
C PRO A 3 -70.04 39.04 2.02
N ARG A 4 -69.52 38.03 1.30
CA ARG A 4 -70.34 37.07 0.52
C ARG A 4 -69.49 35.89 0.01
N LYS A 5 -69.70 34.67 0.52
CA LYS A 5 -70.66 33.59 0.17
C LYS A 5 -70.11 32.59 -0.87
N TYR A 6 -70.03 31.34 -0.40
CA TYR A 6 -69.77 30.07 -1.12
C TYR A 6 -70.75 29.80 -2.29
N PRO A 7 -70.36 28.94 -3.24
CA PRO A 7 -70.89 27.56 -3.22
C PRO A 7 -69.90 26.46 -3.67
N SER A 8 -70.11 25.23 -3.18
CA SER A 8 -69.58 23.98 -3.74
C SER A 8 -70.46 23.52 -4.91
N PRO A 9 -69.96 22.76 -5.90
CA PRO A 9 -70.40 21.36 -5.98
C PRO A 9 -69.39 20.36 -6.55
N ARG A 10 -69.77 19.09 -6.36
CA ARG A 10 -69.12 17.82 -6.73
C ARG A 10 -69.13 17.53 -8.24
N SER A 11 -68.40 16.45 -8.57
CA SER A 11 -68.52 15.58 -9.75
C SER A 11 -67.71 16.03 -10.97
N HIS A 12 -67.10 15.17 -11.79
CA HIS A 12 -67.36 13.76 -12.07
C HIS A 12 -66.05 13.08 -12.45
N ARG A 13 -65.94 11.81 -12.03
CA ARG A 13 -65.00 10.82 -12.60
C ARG A 13 -65.00 10.88 -14.13
N ARG A 14 -63.82 10.99 -14.75
CA ARG A 14 -63.44 10.23 -15.96
C ARG A 14 -61.95 9.87 -15.89
N ARG A 15 -61.67 8.65 -15.41
CA ARG A 15 -60.55 7.83 -15.89
C ARG A 15 -60.76 7.61 -17.41
N PRO A 16 -59.76 7.27 -18.25
CA PRO A 16 -58.62 6.41 -17.88
C PRO A 16 -57.29 6.64 -18.62
N ARG A 17 -56.26 5.88 -18.16
CA ARG A 17 -55.15 5.31 -18.95
C ARG A 17 -54.13 6.34 -19.48
N ARG A 18 -52.84 6.25 -19.17
CA ARG A 18 -51.99 5.11 -19.49
C ARG A 18 -50.70 5.12 -18.65
N PHE A 19 -50.47 3.98 -18.01
CA PHE A 19 -49.22 3.23 -17.90
C PHE A 19 -47.93 3.85 -17.34
N ALA A 20 -47.41 3.07 -16.39
CA ALA A 20 -46.00 2.78 -16.16
C ALA A 20 -45.17 3.80 -15.38
N GLY A 21 -45.28 3.73 -14.05
CA GLY A 21 -44.16 3.99 -13.15
C GLY A 21 -43.74 2.65 -12.53
N LEU A 22 -42.71 2.03 -13.09
CA LEU A 22 -42.11 0.79 -12.59
C LEU A 22 -41.59 0.96 -11.15
N LEU A 23 -42.03 0.03 -10.29
CA LEU A 23 -41.18 -0.91 -9.55
C LEU A 23 -39.66 -0.58 -9.51
N LEU A 24 -39.11 -0.29 -8.32
CA LEU A 24 -38.24 -1.24 -7.60
C LEU A 24 -37.81 -0.63 -6.24
N ALA A 25 -38.36 -1.19 -5.16
CA ALA A 25 -37.82 -1.07 -3.82
C ALA A 25 -37.31 -2.46 -3.44
N ALA A 26 -35.99 -2.64 -3.39
CA ALA A 26 -35.28 -3.68 -2.63
C ALA A 26 -33.82 -3.66 -3.06
N LEU A 27 -32.89 -3.32 -2.16
CA LEU A 27 -31.51 -3.83 -2.09
C LEU A 27 -30.82 -3.14 -0.90
N LEU A 28 -31.13 -3.63 0.31
CA LEU A 28 -30.52 -3.26 1.58
C LEU A 28 -29.99 -4.52 2.28
N THR A 29 -29.22 -5.34 1.56
CA THR A 29 -28.43 -6.45 2.14
C THR A 29 -27.28 -6.78 1.19
N GLY A 30 -26.24 -5.95 1.22
CA GLY A 30 -25.02 -6.17 0.44
C GLY A 30 -23.85 -5.59 1.19
N GLY A 31 -23.50 -6.21 2.33
CA GLY A 31 -22.22 -5.93 2.98
C GLY A 31 -21.11 -6.17 1.96
N LEU A 32 -20.32 -5.13 1.70
CA LEU A 32 -19.15 -5.21 0.84
C LEU A 32 -18.15 -6.15 1.52
N ALA A 33 -18.19 -7.43 1.18
CA ALA A 33 -17.06 -8.30 1.35
C ALA A 33 -15.99 -7.79 0.37
N THR A 34 -15.10 -6.93 0.85
CA THR A 34 -13.82 -6.71 0.18
C THR A 34 -13.12 -8.07 0.17
N PRO A 35 -12.86 -8.71 -0.98
CA PRO A 35 -11.91 -9.80 -0.98
C PRO A 35 -10.62 -9.22 -0.41
N ALA A 36 -10.12 -9.78 0.69
CA ALA A 36 -8.73 -9.58 1.05
C ALA A 36 -7.95 -9.96 -0.22
N ALA A 37 -7.10 -9.05 -0.70
CA ALA A 37 -6.13 -9.42 -1.71
C ALA A 37 -5.23 -10.48 -1.07
N GLU A 38 -5.60 -11.75 -1.27
CA GLU A 38 -4.69 -12.86 -1.03
C GLU A 38 -3.48 -12.55 -1.89
N ALA A 39 -2.34 -12.29 -1.24
CA ALA A 39 -1.08 -12.20 -1.93
C ALA A 39 -0.92 -13.52 -2.68
N ASP A 40 -0.95 -13.44 -4.01
CA ASP A 40 -0.67 -14.55 -4.91
C ASP A 40 0.77 -14.98 -4.61
N GLU A 41 0.93 -15.94 -3.69
CA GLU A 41 2.21 -16.53 -3.30
C GLU A 41 2.72 -17.33 -4.50
N LYS A 42 3.32 -16.62 -5.46
CA LYS A 42 4.07 -17.26 -6.53
C LYS A 42 5.14 -18.15 -5.86
N PRO A 43 5.22 -19.44 -6.21
CA PRO A 43 6.30 -20.28 -5.74
C PRO A 43 7.63 -19.58 -6.01
N PHE A 44 8.54 -19.55 -5.02
CA PHE A 44 9.90 -19.02 -5.16
C PHE A 44 10.71 -19.68 -6.32
N GLY A 45 10.16 -20.71 -6.95
CA GLY A 45 10.82 -21.56 -7.95
C GLY A 45 11.23 -20.83 -9.23
N ASP A 46 10.52 -19.77 -9.64
CA ASP A 46 10.83 -19.06 -10.88
C ASP A 46 11.00 -17.56 -10.64
N LEU A 47 12.04 -17.19 -9.86
CA LEU A 47 12.52 -15.81 -9.88
C LEU A 47 12.88 -15.43 -11.33
N PRO A 48 12.56 -14.21 -11.80
CA PRO A 48 13.08 -13.74 -13.09
C PRO A 48 14.62 -13.77 -13.07
N PRO A 49 15.30 -13.68 -14.23
CA PRO A 49 16.76 -13.58 -14.25
C PRO A 49 17.27 -12.55 -13.24
N GLN A 50 18.14 -12.98 -12.33
CA GLN A 50 18.70 -12.13 -11.27
C GLN A 50 20.05 -11.57 -11.71
N GLU A 51 20.33 -10.32 -11.35
CA GLU A 51 21.68 -9.76 -11.45
C GLU A 51 22.44 -10.06 -10.15
N PRO A 52 23.70 -10.54 -10.20
CA PRO A 52 24.48 -10.81 -9.00
C PRO A 52 24.69 -9.55 -8.14
N GLY A 53 24.38 -9.65 -6.85
CA GLY A 53 24.58 -8.59 -5.87
C GLY A 53 23.33 -8.33 -5.05
N VAL A 54 23.34 -7.19 -4.37
CA VAL A 54 22.23 -6.70 -3.55
C VAL A 54 21.99 -5.23 -3.84
N THR A 55 20.76 -4.78 -3.68
CA THR A 55 20.40 -3.38 -3.80
C THR A 55 20.66 -2.67 -2.46
N LEU A 56 21.55 -1.69 -2.47
CA LEU A 56 21.72 -0.70 -1.42
C LEU A 56 20.76 0.46 -1.67
N ARG A 57 19.92 0.75 -0.67
CA ARG A 57 19.15 1.98 -0.57
C ARG A 57 19.61 2.79 0.63
N VAL A 58 19.80 4.09 0.47
CA VAL A 58 20.14 4.99 1.59
C VAL A 58 19.15 6.14 1.66
N PHE A 59 18.69 6.43 2.88
CA PHE A 59 17.75 7.49 3.20
C PHE A 59 18.43 8.48 4.15
N ASP A 60 18.55 9.72 3.72
CA ASP A 60 19.00 10.83 4.57
C ASP A 60 17.86 11.24 5.50
N ILE A 61 18.07 11.09 6.81
CA ILE A 61 17.07 11.38 7.84
C ILE A 61 17.25 12.81 8.37
N GLN A 62 18.41 13.43 8.15
CA GLN A 62 18.71 14.82 8.52
C GLN A 62 18.56 15.14 10.02
N SER A 63 18.46 14.11 10.87
CA SER A 63 18.38 14.25 12.32
C SER A 63 19.07 13.07 13.01
N PRO A 64 19.65 13.26 14.21
CA PRO A 64 20.26 12.18 14.98
C PRO A 64 19.31 10.99 15.19
N LEU A 65 19.81 9.78 14.98
CA LEU A 65 19.07 8.54 15.21
C LEU A 65 19.52 7.89 16.52
N SER A 66 18.55 7.41 17.30
CA SER A 66 18.79 6.54 18.47
C SER A 66 18.20 5.13 18.29
N LYS A 67 17.52 4.91 17.17
CA LYS A 67 16.90 3.67 16.72
C LYS A 67 16.60 3.79 15.22
N LEU A 68 16.31 2.67 14.57
CA LEU A 68 15.76 2.68 13.21
C LEU A 68 14.42 3.43 13.20
N CYS A 69 14.27 4.35 12.26
CA CYS A 69 13.01 5.07 12.05
C CYS A 69 12.09 4.30 11.10
N ASP A 70 10.78 4.46 11.30
CA ASP A 70 9.80 4.02 10.30
C ASP A 70 9.89 4.95 9.09
N LEU A 71 10.39 4.43 7.98
CA LEU A 71 10.44 5.18 6.73
C LEU A 71 9.02 5.45 6.23
N LYS A 72 8.80 6.64 5.66
CA LYS A 72 7.52 6.95 5.04
C LYS A 72 7.27 5.94 3.90
N PRO A 73 6.06 5.36 3.80
CA PRO A 73 5.74 4.45 2.70
C PRO A 73 6.03 5.08 1.34
N ALA A 74 6.67 4.31 0.46
CA ALA A 74 7.09 4.72 -0.88
C ALA A 74 7.99 5.97 -0.92
N GLN A 75 8.76 6.25 0.13
CA GLN A 75 9.82 7.24 0.10
C GLN A 75 10.90 6.82 -0.92
N THR A 76 11.26 7.72 -1.83
CA THR A 76 12.39 7.51 -2.74
C THR A 76 13.69 7.59 -1.96
N PRO A 77 14.59 6.60 -2.07
CA PRO A 77 15.90 6.68 -1.43
C PRO A 77 16.79 7.75 -2.10
N ASN A 78 17.71 8.34 -1.33
CA ASN A 78 18.72 9.27 -1.84
C ASN A 78 19.80 8.55 -2.65
N VAL A 79 20.10 7.29 -2.29
CA VAL A 79 20.99 6.39 -3.04
C VAL A 79 20.23 5.11 -3.33
N ASP A 80 20.24 4.65 -4.58
CA ASP A 80 19.74 3.32 -4.98
C ASP A 80 20.76 2.70 -5.95
N LYS A 81 21.47 1.66 -5.51
CA LYS A 81 22.60 1.06 -6.24
C LYS A 81 22.60 -0.45 -6.09
N LEU A 82 22.85 -1.18 -7.18
CA LEU A 82 23.28 -2.56 -7.10
C LEU A 82 24.76 -2.60 -6.68
N ILE A 83 25.07 -3.35 -5.64
CA ILE A 83 26.43 -3.54 -5.12
C ILE A 83 26.77 -5.04 -5.07
N PRO A 84 28.04 -5.41 -5.29
CA PRO A 84 28.43 -6.81 -5.32
C PRO A 84 28.55 -7.45 -3.92
N ASN A 85 28.93 -6.68 -2.89
CA ASN A 85 29.18 -7.18 -1.53
C ASN A 85 28.70 -6.17 -0.47
N VAL A 86 28.25 -6.70 0.68
CA VAL A 86 27.88 -5.94 1.87
C VAL A 86 29.08 -5.95 2.83
N ASP A 87 30.09 -5.15 2.54
CA ASP A 87 31.33 -5.12 3.32
C ASP A 87 31.94 -3.71 3.27
N TRP A 88 31.83 -2.98 4.38
CA TRP A 88 32.36 -1.64 4.51
C TRP A 88 33.09 -1.48 5.83
N SER A 89 34.22 -0.77 5.79
CA SER A 89 34.96 -0.32 6.97
C SER A 89 34.85 1.19 7.19
N SER A 90 34.07 1.89 6.35
CA SER A 90 33.85 3.34 6.40
C SER A 90 32.47 3.69 5.83
N THR A 91 32.07 4.96 5.96
CA THR A 91 30.77 5.44 5.49
C THR A 91 30.73 5.81 4.00
N GLU A 92 31.87 5.80 3.31
CA GLU A 92 32.00 6.26 1.91
C GLU A 92 31.04 5.55 0.95
N GLY A 93 30.74 4.28 1.20
CA GLY A 93 29.82 3.48 0.39
C GLY A 93 28.36 3.96 0.42
N PHE A 94 27.95 4.68 1.47
CA PHE A 94 26.56 5.09 1.68
C PHE A 94 26.23 6.45 1.05
N GLY A 95 27.24 7.25 0.68
CA GLY A 95 27.04 8.61 0.16
C GLY A 95 26.67 9.66 1.22
N PHE A 96 26.57 9.24 2.48
CA PHE A 96 26.33 10.07 3.67
C PHE A 96 27.26 9.62 4.78
N THR A 97 27.68 10.55 5.64
CA THR A 97 28.55 10.23 6.77
C THR A 97 27.78 10.00 8.06
N ASP A 98 26.64 10.67 8.24
CA ASP A 98 25.84 10.67 9.47
C ASP A 98 24.35 10.76 9.15
N ASN A 99 23.52 10.48 10.16
CA ASN A 99 22.07 10.68 10.14
C ASN A 99 21.34 10.03 8.96
N PHE A 100 21.78 8.83 8.55
CA PHE A 100 21.17 8.09 7.47
C PHE A 100 20.71 6.70 7.94
N VAL A 101 19.77 6.11 7.18
CA VAL A 101 19.42 4.69 7.28
C VAL A 101 19.78 4.03 5.96
N SER A 102 20.45 2.89 6.02
CA SER A 102 20.69 2.03 4.86
C SER A 102 19.77 0.81 4.89
N GLN A 103 19.36 0.35 3.71
CA GLN A 103 18.63 -0.89 3.49
C GLN A 103 19.36 -1.71 2.45
N ILE A 104 19.56 -2.99 2.75
CA ILE A 104 20.13 -3.96 1.82
C ILE A 104 19.03 -4.94 1.44
N ILE A 105 18.77 -5.08 0.14
CA ILE A 105 17.69 -5.92 -0.39
C ILE A 105 18.28 -6.86 -1.43
N GLY A 106 18.01 -8.16 -1.32
CA GLY A 106 18.45 -9.13 -2.30
C GLY A 106 17.90 -10.52 -2.04
N ASN A 107 18.10 -11.40 -3.03
CA ASN A 107 17.78 -12.82 -2.94
C ASN A 107 19.05 -13.61 -2.62
N ILE A 108 18.96 -14.58 -1.72
CA ILE A 108 20.09 -15.44 -1.35
C ILE A 108 19.83 -16.83 -1.96
N ASN A 109 20.78 -17.32 -2.75
CA ASN A 109 20.77 -18.70 -3.22
C ASN A 109 21.27 -19.62 -2.09
N VAL A 110 20.42 -20.53 -1.63
CA VAL A 110 20.75 -21.54 -0.61
C VAL A 110 20.93 -22.88 -1.32
N PRO A 111 22.19 -23.34 -1.54
CA PRO A 111 22.45 -24.48 -2.43
C PRO A 111 22.11 -25.84 -1.81
N THR A 112 21.87 -25.91 -0.50
CA THR A 112 21.57 -27.16 0.20
C THR A 112 20.67 -26.88 1.39
N ASP A 113 19.70 -27.76 1.63
CA ASP A 113 18.83 -27.67 2.80
C ASP A 113 19.64 -27.76 4.09
N GLY A 114 19.32 -26.89 5.05
CA GLY A 114 20.05 -26.85 6.31
C GLY A 114 19.70 -25.65 7.18
N THR A 115 20.37 -25.58 8.33
CA THR A 115 20.27 -24.43 9.24
C THR A 115 21.42 -23.47 8.99
N TYR A 116 21.09 -22.21 8.75
CA TYR A 116 22.03 -21.11 8.56
C TYR A 116 21.81 -20.05 9.63
N THR A 117 22.87 -19.33 9.98
CA THR A 117 22.80 -18.19 10.91
C THR A 117 23.23 -16.93 10.18
N PHE A 118 22.38 -15.90 10.20
CA PHE A 118 22.76 -14.57 9.76
C PHE A 118 23.60 -13.88 10.82
N ARG A 119 24.67 -13.23 10.39
CA ARG A 119 25.52 -12.41 11.24
C ARG A 119 25.74 -11.06 10.57
N LEU A 120 25.53 -10.01 11.34
CA LEU A 120 25.82 -8.63 10.93
C LEU A 120 26.74 -8.01 11.98
N ILE A 121 27.75 -7.30 11.51
CA ILE A 121 28.58 -6.41 12.33
C ILE A 121 28.21 -5.01 11.87
N SER A 122 27.72 -4.19 12.79
CA SER A 122 27.26 -2.84 12.50
C SER A 122 27.70 -1.88 13.59
N ASP A 123 27.94 -0.64 13.18
CA ASP A 123 28.12 0.53 14.02
C ASP A 123 27.45 1.68 13.25
N ASP A 124 26.42 2.37 13.75
CA ASP A 124 25.90 2.36 15.13
C ASP A 124 24.91 1.22 15.46
N GLY A 125 23.95 0.91 14.58
CA GLY A 125 22.87 -0.04 14.89
C GLY A 125 22.20 -0.67 13.67
N SER A 126 21.70 -1.90 13.86
CA SER A 126 20.97 -2.69 12.85
C SER A 126 19.82 -3.48 13.47
#